data_AF-M5P5G0-F1
#
_entry.id   AF-M5P5G0-F1
#
_cell.length_a   1.000
_cell.length_b   1.000
_cell.length_c   1.000
_cell.angle_alpha   90.00
_cell.angle_beta   90.00
_cell.angle_gamma   90.00
#
_symmetry.space_group_name_H-M   'P 1'
#
loop_
_entity.id
_entity.type
_entity.pdbx_description
1 polymer ?
#
loop_
_entity_poly.entity_id
_entity_poly.type
_entity_poly.pdbx_seq_one_letter_code
_entity_poly.pdbx_strand_id
1 'polypeptide(L)' 'MLIFFGKFVLLYFFCSVGFSIFKVMYYNIGKNLVKKTAEGTKMNWAMNVLVKNGTKMDGDDYFMTAVLAGLFAIYL' A
#
# COMPACT_ATOMS: atom_id res chain seq x y z
N MET A 1 20.58 -27.29 1.96
CA MET A 1 19.90 -26.54 0.88
C MET A 1 18.37 -26.59 1.00
N LEU A 2 17.73 -27.76 1.12
CA LEU A 2 16.26 -27.90 1.21
C LEU A 2 15.59 -27.05 2.32
N ILE A 3 16.19 -26.98 3.51
CA ILE A 3 15.65 -26.16 4.62
C ILE A 3 15.71 -24.66 4.30
N PHE A 4 16.77 -24.18 3.66
CA PHE A 4 16.88 -22.79 3.22
C PHE A 4 15.86 -22.46 2.13
N PHE A 5 15.66 -23.38 1.20
CA PHE A 5 14.64 -23.25 0.16
C PHE A 5 13.23 -23.19 0.77
N GLY A 6 12.91 -24.06 1.73
CA GLY A 6 11.63 -24.04 2.44
C GLY A 6 11.39 -22.72 3.19
N LYS A 7 12.41 -22.18 3.87
CA LYS A 7 12.33 -20.86 4.53
C LYS A 7 12.10 -19.73 3.53
N PHE A 8 12.76 -19.77 2.38
CA PHE A 8 12.58 -18.77 1.32
C PHE A 8 11.16 -18.80 0.74
N VAL A 9 10.63 -20.00 0.44
CA VAL A 9 9.27 -20.16 -0.07
C VAL A 9 8.23 -19.67 0.94
N LEU A 10 8.41 -19.97 2.23
CA LEU A 10 7.53 -19.45 3.28
C LEU A 10 7.59 -17.92 3.38
N LEU A 11 8.79 -17.34 3.36
CA LEU A 11 8.96 -15.89 3.36
C LEU A 11 8.26 -15.24 2.15
N TYR A 12 8.48 -15.80 0.96
CA TYR A 12 7.83 -15.34 -0.27
C TYR A 12 6.30 -15.41 -0.16
N PHE A 13 5.77 -16.51 0.39
CA PHE A 13 4.34 -16.69 0.60
C PHE A 13 3.78 -15.63 1.56
N PHE A 14 4.41 -15.43 2.72
CA PHE A 14 3.99 -14.43 3.70
C PHE A 14 4.06 -13.01 3.13
N CYS A 15 5.12 -12.67 2.39
CA CYS A 15 5.23 -11.37 1.72
C CYS A 15 4.12 -11.17 0.67
N SER A 16 3.82 -12.20 -0.11
CA SER A 16 2.77 -12.13 -1.15
C SER A 16 1.38 -11.96 -0.56
N VAL A 17 1.07 -12.69 0.51
CA VAL A 17 -0.19 -12.55 1.26
C VAL A 17 -0.27 -11.16 1.90
N GLY A 18 0.80 -10.73 2.58
CA GLY A 18 0.86 -9.40 3.20
C GLY A 18 0.68 -8.27 2.19
N PHE A 19 1.32 -8.36 1.03
CA PHE A 19 1.16 -7.40 -0.05
C PHE A 19 -0.27 -7.38 -0.60
N SER A 20 -0.91 -8.55 -0.74
CA SER A 20 -2.30 -8.64 -1.19
C SER A 20 -3.26 -7.98 -0.20
N ILE A 21 -3.07 -8.19 1.11
CA ILE A 21 -3.84 -7.52 2.16
C ILE A 21 -3.61 -6.01 2.12
N PHE A 22 -2.35 -5.57 1.97
CA PHE A 22 -1.99 -4.16 1.85
C PHE A 22 -2.75 -3.48 0.70
N LYS A 23 -2.82 -4.10 -0.49
CA LYS A 23 -3.57 -3.53 -1.63
C LYS A 23 -5.02 -3.22 -1.28
N VAL A 24 -5.71 -4.19 -0.67
CA VAL A 24 -7.13 -4.08 -0.32
C VAL A 24 -7.32 -3.02 0.76
N MET A 25 -6.51 -3.05 1.82
CA MET A 25 -6.59 -2.08 2.92
C MET A 25 -6.27 -0.67 2.44
N TYR A 26 -5.15 -0.49 1.73
CA TYR A 26 -4.67 0.81 1.28
C TYR A 26 -5.72 1.54 0.44
N TYR A 27 -6.29 0.84 -0.55
CA TYR A 27 -7.28 1.45 -1.44
C TYR A 27 -8.58 1.81 -0.72
N ASN A 28 -9.07 0.94 0.16
CA ASN A 28 -10.29 1.19 0.93
C ASN A 28 -10.12 2.32 1.95
N ILE A 29 -9.01 2.32 2.69
CA ILE A 29 -8.69 3.37 3.66
C ILE A 29 -8.49 4.71 2.94
N GLY A 30 -7.70 4.72 1.87
CA GLY A 30 -7.45 5.93 1.09
C GLY A 30 -8.74 6.54 0.53
N LYS A 31 -9.62 5.73 -0.07
CA LYS A 31 -10.94 6.21 -0.53
C LYS A 31 -11.81 6.76 0.59
N ASN A 32 -11.82 6.10 1.75
CA ASN A 32 -12.62 6.56 2.89
C ASN A 32 -12.07 7.88 3.45
N LEU A 33 -10.74 8.04 3.49
CA LEU A 33 -10.09 9.26 3.93
C LEU A 33 -10.35 10.42 2.97
N VAL A 34 -10.29 10.19 1.65
CA VAL A 34 -10.68 11.22 0.65
C VAL A 34 -12.09 11.74 0.92
N LYS A 35 -13.06 10.85 1.19
CA LYS A 35 -14.45 11.22 1.53
C LYS A 35 -14.58 12.00 2.84
N LYS A 36 -13.69 11.76 3.80
CA LYS A 36 -13.72 12.40 5.13
C LYS A 36 -12.98 13.74 5.15
N THR A 37 -12.04 13.97 4.24
CA THR A 37 -11.31 15.23 4.14
C THR A 37 -12.11 16.27 3.37
N ALA A 38 -12.26 17.48 3.95
CA ALA A 38 -12.96 18.58 3.29
C ALA A 38 -12.35 18.90 1.91
N GLU A 39 -13.20 19.03 0.90
CA GLU A 39 -12.80 19.37 -0.46
C GLU A 39 -12.03 20.71 -0.52
N GLY A 40 -11.05 20.80 -1.41
CA GLY A 40 -10.20 21.99 -1.56
C GLY A 40 -9.07 22.12 -0.54
N THR A 41 -8.98 21.25 0.47
CA THR A 41 -7.84 21.25 1.41
C THR A 41 -6.61 20.57 0.82
N LYS A 42 -5.41 20.97 1.28
CA LYS A 42 -4.14 20.31 0.91
C LYS A 42 -4.14 18.82 1.25
N MET A 43 -4.80 18.45 2.36
CA MET A 43 -4.96 17.05 2.79
C MET A 43 -5.84 16.27 1.81
N ASN A 44 -6.99 16.83 1.39
CA ASN A 44 -7.85 16.18 0.40
C ASN A 44 -7.10 15.96 -0.93
N TRP A 45 -6.34 16.97 -1.39
CA TRP A 45 -5.51 16.84 -2.59
C TRP A 45 -4.46 15.74 -2.44
N ALA A 46 -3.71 15.71 -1.33
CA ALA A 46 -2.68 14.69 -1.08
C ALA A 46 -3.28 13.28 -1.03
N MET A 47 -4.42 13.10 -0.35
CA MET A 47 -5.10 11.81 -0.28
C MET A 47 -5.63 11.37 -1.65
N ASN A 48 -6.13 12.30 -2.46
CA ASN A 48 -6.55 12.03 -3.84
C ASN A 48 -5.38 11.58 -4.71
N VAL A 49 -4.24 12.27 -4.67
CA VAL A 49 -3.01 11.87 -5.39
C VAL A 49 -2.55 10.48 -4.97
N LEU A 50 -2.56 10.19 -3.66
CA LEU A 50 -2.16 8.91 -3.09
C LEU A 50 -3.01 7.72 -3.58
N VAL A 51 -4.31 7.92 -3.81
CA VAL A 51 -5.18 6.89 -4.41
C VAL A 51 -5.36 7.06 -5.91
N LYS A 52 -4.44 7.76 -6.59
CA LYS A 52 -4.46 8.00 -8.04
C LYS A 52 -5.80 8.59 -8.51
N ASN A 53 -6.35 9.53 -7.75
CA ASN A 53 -7.66 10.17 -7.94
C ASN A 53 -8.82 9.17 -8.08
N GLY A 54 -8.72 8.01 -7.40
CA GLY A 54 -9.74 6.96 -7.45
C GLY A 54 -9.71 6.11 -8.72
N THR A 55 -8.77 6.35 -9.63
CA THR A 55 -8.54 5.47 -10.79
C THR A 55 -8.00 4.11 -10.34
N LYS A 56 -7.99 3.14 -11.26
CA LYS A 56 -7.52 1.79 -10.98
C LYS A 56 -6.00 1.83 -10.77
N MET A 57 -5.55 1.51 -9.56
CA MET A 57 -4.12 1.31 -9.27
C MET A 57 -3.70 -0.08 -9.76
N ASP A 58 -2.52 -0.17 -10.35
CA ASP A 58 -1.90 -1.43 -10.76
C ASP A 58 -0.95 -1.99 -9.69
N GLY A 59 -0.32 -3.13 -9.98
CA GLY A 59 0.58 -3.79 -9.03
C GLY A 59 1.78 -2.93 -8.63
N ASP A 60 2.28 -2.11 -9.55
CA ASP A 60 3.48 -1.30 -9.34
C ASP A 60 3.14 -0.04 -8.53
N ASP A 61 1.98 0.56 -8.78
CA ASP A 61 1.44 1.67 -7.96
C ASP A 61 1.36 1.25 -6.48
N TYR A 62 0.82 0.06 -6.20
CA TYR A 62 0.73 -0.47 -4.84
C TYR A 62 2.10 -0.81 -4.26
N PHE A 63 3.02 -1.32 -5.07
CA PHE A 63 4.38 -1.66 -4.63
C PHE A 63 5.14 -0.41 -4.20
N MET A 64 5.15 0.63 -5.03
CA MET A 64 5.79 1.90 -4.70
C MET A 64 5.22 2.51 -3.44
N THR A 65 3.91 2.39 -3.24
CA THR A 65 3.26 2.92 -2.05
C THR A 65 3.56 2.11 -0.80
N ALA A 66 3.66 0.78 -0.91
CA ALA A 66 4.09 -0.10 0.17
C ALA A 66 5.54 0.20 0.59
N VAL A 67 6.43 0.41 -0.39
CA VAL A 67 7.83 0.80 -0.14
C VAL A 67 7.90 2.15 0.54
N LEU A 68 7.16 3.15 0.06
CA LEU A 68 7.10 4.47 0.68
C LEU A 68 6.58 4.41 2.12
N ALA A 69 5.51 3.64 2.36
CA ALA A 69 4.95 3.45 3.70
C ALA A 69 5.96 2.75 4.63
N GLY A 70 6.68 1.75 4.13
CA GLY A 70 7.74 1.08 4.86
C GLY A 70 8.90 2.01 5.20
N LEU A 71 9.35 2.83 4.25
CA LEU A 71 10.38 3.84 4.48
C LEU A 71 9.97 4.85 5.54
N PHE A 72 8.73 5.36 5.46
CA PHE A 72 8.21 6.24 6.51
C PHE A 72 8.15 5.55 7.87
N ALA A 73 7.72 4.29 7.94
CA ALA A 73 7.66 3.55 9.20
C ALA A 73 9.03 3.25 9.82
N ILE A 74 10.10 3.23 9.02
CA ILE A 74 11.49 3.04 9.51
C ILE A 74 12.10 4.39 9.96
N TYR A 75 11.72 5.49 9.31
CA TYR A 75 12.27 6.82 9.58
C TYR A 75 11.52 7.61 10.68
N LEU A 76 10.30 7.21 11.04
CA LEU A 76 9.50 7.79 12.13
C LEU A 76 9.74 7.04 13.45
#